data_AF-A0A7T6VNE8-F1
#
_entry.id   AF-A0A7T6VNE8-F1
#
_cell.length_a   1.000
_cell.length_b   1.000
_cell.length_c   1.000
_cell.angle_alpha   90.00
_cell.angle_beta   90.00
_cell.angle_gamma   90.00
#
_symmetry.space_group_name_H-M   'P 1'
#
loop_
_entity.id
_entity.type
_entity.pdbx_description
1 polymer ?
#
loop_
_entity_poly.entity_id
_entity_poly.type
_entity_poly.pdbx_seq_one_letter_code
_entity_poly.pdbx_strand_id
1 'polypeptide(L)'
;MLKNFSVKILLKYSLDSVEIFEESVIIVKLNRIDEIKEKIEMYIQSLNNESEDEKVLELVSIIDYYELHNNISIDNDFVDVYSRYLSHEEIKAYI
;
A
#
# COMPACT_ATOMS: atom_id res chain seq x y z
N MET A 1 21.62 -0.23 -6.58
CA MET A 1 21.31 -1.66 -6.41
C MET A 1 19.88 -1.71 -5.90
N LEU A 2 19.00 -2.48 -6.56
CA LEU A 2 17.62 -2.60 -6.12
C LEU A 2 17.57 -3.31 -4.76
N LYS A 3 16.77 -2.77 -3.86
CA LYS A 3 16.49 -3.31 -2.53
C LYS A 3 15.00 -3.50 -2.37
N ASN A 4 14.62 -4.52 -1.61
CA ASN A 4 13.23 -4.77 -1.28
C ASN A 4 12.88 -4.12 0.04
N PHE A 5 11.74 -3.45 0.08
CA PHE A 5 11.20 -2.85 1.28
C PHE A 5 9.82 -3.43 1.55
N SER A 6 9.55 -3.78 2.80
CA SER A 6 8.20 -4.02 3.28
C SER A 6 7.62 -2.68 3.72
N VAL A 7 6.51 -2.27 3.12
CA VAL A 7 5.88 -0.98 3.35
C VAL A 7 4.48 -1.20 3.85
N LYS A 8 4.21 -0.73 5.07
CA LYS A 8 2.87 -0.74 5.64
C LYS A 8 2.18 0.58 5.26
N ILE A 9 1.00 0.48 4.66
CA ILE A 9 0.22 1.62 4.18
C ILE A 9 -1.20 1.57 4.72
N LEU A 10 -1.81 2.76 4.81
CA LEU A 10 -3.23 2.94 5.06
C LEU A 10 -3.89 3.42 3.77
N LEU A 11 -4.89 2.68 3.33
CA LEU A 11 -5.70 2.95 2.15
C LEU A 11 -7.12 3.34 2.55
N LYS A 12 -7.76 4.14 1.70
CA LYS A 12 -9.19 4.45 1.79
C LYS A 12 -9.87 4.07 0.48
N TYR A 13 -10.99 3.36 0.60
CA TYR A 13 -11.93 3.08 -0.47
C TYR A 13 -13.14 3.99 -0.28
N SER A 14 -13.56 4.63 -1.36
CA SER A 14 -14.85 5.32 -1.40
C SER A 14 -15.80 4.48 -2.26
N LEU A 15 -16.82 3.87 -1.63
CA LEU A 15 -17.86 3.10 -2.31
C LEU A 15 -19.23 3.58 -1.83
N ASP A 16 -20.08 4.07 -2.73
CA ASP A 16 -21.46 4.49 -2.42
C ASP A 16 -21.60 5.41 -1.19
N SER A 17 -20.67 6.36 -1.04
CA SER A 17 -20.59 7.29 0.12
C SER A 17 -20.20 6.65 1.47
N VAL A 18 -19.76 5.39 1.47
CA VAL A 18 -19.15 4.73 2.62
C VAL A 18 -17.64 4.76 2.45
N GLU A 19 -16.94 5.25 3.48
CA GLU A 19 -15.49 5.19 3.58
C GLU A 19 -15.08 3.91 4.28
N ILE A 20 -14.30 3.08 3.58
CA ILE A 20 -13.71 1.86 4.12
C ILE A 20 -12.21 2.06 4.16
N PHE A 21 -11.59 1.76 5.30
CA PHE A 21 -10.15 1.86 5.45
C PHE A 21 -9.52 0.47 5.48
N GLU A 22 -8.34 0.36 4.88
CA GLU A 22 -7.58 -0.87 4.81
C GLU A 22 -6.13 -0.61 5.20
N GLU A 23 -5.62 -1.45 6.10
CA GLU A 23 -4.19 -1.54 6.37
C GLU A 23 -3.61 -2.64 5.46
N SER A 24 -2.63 -2.29 4.65
CA SER A 24 -1.95 -3.22 3.75
C SER A 24 -0.43 -3.20 3.96
N VAL A 25 0.23 -4.33 3.73
CA VAL A 25 1.69 -4.47 3.68
C VAL A 25 2.09 -4.91 2.29
N ILE A 26 2.93 -4.11 1.65
CA ILE A 26 3.37 -4.33 0.27
C ILE A 26 4.90 -4.47 0.27
N ILE A 27 5.40 -5.47 -0.43
CA ILE A 27 6.82 -5.56 -0.75
C ILE A 27 7.08 -4.81 -2.06
N VAL A 28 7.98 -3.83 -2.01
CA VAL A 28 8.33 -2.97 -3.16
C VAL A 28 9.83 -3.00 -3.45
N LYS A 29 10.18 -2.99 -4.74
CA LYS A 29 11.56 -2.84 -5.21
C LYS A 29 11.90 -1.37 -5.44
N LEU A 30 12.91 -0.86 -4.74
CA LEU A 30 13.36 0.53 -4.84
C LEU A 30 14.87 0.62 -5.11
N ASN A 31 15.30 1.66 -5.82
CA ASN A 31 16.72 2.01 -5.89
C ASN A 31 17.13 2.83 -4.67
N ARG A 32 16.25 3.72 -4.22
CA ARG A 32 16.46 4.60 -3.07
C ARG A 32 15.18 4.73 -2.25
N ILE A 33 15.32 4.95 -0.94
CA ILE A 33 14.17 5.01 -0.04
C ILE A 33 13.28 6.23 -0.27
N ASP A 34 13.83 7.34 -0.77
CA ASP A 34 13.06 8.55 -1.08
C ASP A 34 12.06 8.35 -2.24
N GLU A 35 12.19 7.27 -3.01
CA GLU A 35 11.27 6.88 -4.10
C GLU A 35 10.02 6.15 -3.56
N ILE A 36 9.96 5.81 -2.26
CA ILE A 36 8.91 4.96 -1.69
C ILE A 36 7.50 5.50 -1.95
N LYS A 37 7.31 6.82 -1.80
CA LYS A 37 6.01 7.46 -1.98
C LYS A 37 5.53 7.36 -3.42
N GLU A 38 6.39 7.74 -4.36
CA GLU A 38 6.09 7.65 -5.80
C GLU A 38 5.74 6.20 -6.19
N LYS A 39 6.51 5.23 -5.70
CA LYS A 39 6.27 3.81 -6.00
C LYS A 39 4.97 3.27 -5.43
N ILE A 40 4.59 3.65 -4.20
CA ILE A 40 3.29 3.28 -3.64
C ILE A 40 2.13 3.96 -4.40
N GLU A 41 2.29 5.21 -4.81
CA GLU A 41 1.29 5.91 -5.63
C GLU A 41 1.10 5.22 -6.99
N MET A 42 2.18 4.76 -7.63
CA MET A 42 2.10 3.96 -8.85
C MET A 42 1.35 2.64 -8.64
N TYR A 43 1.62 1.95 -7.52
CA TYR A 43 0.90 0.72 -7.16
C TYR A 43 -0.60 0.97 -7.01
N ILE A 44 -0.99 2.02 -6.30
CA ILE A 44 -2.39 2.40 -6.10
C ILE A 44 -3.05 2.77 -7.44
N GLN A 45 -2.34 3.49 -8.30
CA GLN A 45 -2.83 3.80 -9.63
C GLN A 45 -3.04 2.53 -10.47
N SER A 46 -2.17 1.53 -10.36
CA SER A 46 -2.36 0.25 -11.04
C SER A 46 -3.62 -0.48 -10.56
N LEU A 47 -3.87 -0.52 -9.25
CA LEU A 47 -5.10 -1.09 -8.68
C LEU A 47 -6.36 -0.37 -9.18
N ASN A 48 -6.34 0.97 -9.20
CA ASN A 48 -7.46 1.77 -9.70
C ASN A 48 -7.71 1.56 -11.20
N ASN A 49 -6.66 1.33 -12.00
CA ASN A 49 -6.79 1.05 -13.43
C ASN A 49 -7.34 -0.36 -13.71
N GLU A 50 -7.13 -1.30 -12.79
CA GLU A 50 -7.65 -2.68 -12.89
C GLU A 50 -9.07 -2.82 -12.35
N SER A 51 -9.53 -1.89 -11.50
CA SER A 51 -10.89 -1.89 -10.97
C SER A 51 -11.91 -1.50 -12.05
N GLU A 52 -12.81 -2.42 -12.40
CA GLU A 52 -13.98 -2.14 -13.25
C GLU A 52 -15.06 -1.31 -12.52
N ASP A 53 -15.04 -1.32 -11.17
CA ASP A 53 -15.96 -0.55 -10.32
C ASP A 53 -15.47 0.89 -10.13
N GLU A 54 -16.38 1.85 -9.92
CA GLU A 54 -16.12 3.25 -9.49
C GLU A 54 -15.44 3.37 -8.10
N LYS A 55 -14.81 2.30 -7.61
CA LYS A 55 -14.04 2.28 -6.37
C LYS A 55 -12.77 3.09 -6.57
N VAL A 56 -12.72 4.26 -5.96
CA VAL A 56 -11.51 5.06 -5.90
C VAL A 56 -10.71 4.63 -4.67
N LEU A 57 -9.53 4.07 -4.91
CA LEU A 57 -8.52 3.78 -3.90
C LEU A 57 -7.60 5.00 -3.72
N GLU A 58 -7.46 5.45 -2.47
CA GLU A 58 -6.60 6.57 -2.10
C GLU A 58 -5.55 6.15 -1.08
N LEU A 59 -4.31 6.64 -1.25
CA LEU A 59 -3.28 6.56 -0.21
C LEU A 59 -3.60 7.56 0.89
N VAL A 60 -3.91 7.07 2.10
CA VAL A 60 -4.06 7.94 3.28
C VAL A 60 -2.68 8.24 3.86
N SER A 61 -1.89 7.20 4.13
CA SER A 61 -0.55 7.36 4.69
C SER A 61 0.33 6.13 4.44
N ILE A 62 1.64 6.37 4.45
CA ILE A 62 2.64 5.31 4.67
C ILE A 62 2.87 5.27 6.18
N ILE A 63 2.50 4.17 6.82
CA ILE A 63 2.56 4.00 8.28
C ILE A 63 4.00 3.70 8.71
N ASP A 64 4.64 2.75 8.03
CA ASP A 64 5.98 2.28 8.40
C ASP A 64 6.65 1.58 7.21
N TYR A 65 7.97 1.44 7.24
CA TYR A 65 8.72 0.72 6.22
C TYR A 65 10.02 0.09 6.76
N TYR A 66 10.38 -1.07 6.21
CA TYR A 66 11.56 -1.83 6.60
C TYR A 66 12.30 -2.36 5.39
N GLU A 67 13.63 -2.17 5.35
CA GLU A 67 14.49 -2.84 4.37
C GLU A 67 14.54 -4.34 4.66
N LEU A 68 14.27 -5.16 3.64
CA LEU A 68 14.33 -6.61 3.76
C LEU A 68 15.77 -7.09 3.52
N HIS A 69 16.39 -7.67 4.55
CA HIS A 69 17.75 -8.21 4.46
C HIS A 69 17.82 -9.65 3.94
N ASN A 70 16.69 -10.34 3.91
CA ASN A 70 16.61 -11.70 3.37
C ASN A 70 16.36 -11.64 1.85
N ASN A 71 16.87 -12.63 1.12
CA ASN A 71 16.70 -12.79 -0.34
C ASN A 71 15.25 -13.16 -0.71
N ILE A 72 14.26 -12.36 -0.31
CA ILE A 72 12.90 -12.47 -0.80
C ILE A 72 12.92 -11.96 -2.23
N SER A 73 13.06 -12.86 -3.19
CA SER A 73 12.88 -12.55 -4.60
C SER A 73 11.39 -12.37 -4.86
N ILE A 74 10.99 -11.15 -5.20
CA ILE A 74 9.70 -10.91 -5.84
C ILE A 74 9.96 -10.78 -7.34
N ASP A 75 9.10 -11.33 -8.19
CA ASP A 75 9.26 -11.21 -9.65
C ASP A 75 8.72 -9.88 -10.16
N ASN A 76 7.62 -9.40 -9.57
CA ASN A 76 6.98 -8.13 -9.89
C ASN A 76 7.64 -6.94 -9.18
N ASP A 77 7.25 -5.72 -9.56
CA ASP A 77 7.65 -4.47 -8.89
C ASP A 77 6.99 -4.32 -7.51
N PHE A 78 5.82 -4.93 -7.35
CA PHE A 78 4.98 -4.88 -6.15
C PHE A 78 4.43 -6.27 -5.85
N VAL A 79 4.37 -6.63 -4.57
CA VAL A 79 3.65 -7.80 -4.08
C VAL A 79 2.90 -7.39 -2.82
N ASP A 80 1.57 -7.41 -2.88
CA ASP A 80 0.75 -7.35 -1.66
C ASP A 80 0.90 -8.67 -0.90
N VAL A 81 1.27 -8.59 0.37
CA VAL A 81 1.47 -9.77 1.22
C VAL A 81 0.45 -9.86 2.35
N TYR A 82 -0.25 -8.78 2.64
CA TYR A 82 -1.23 -8.73 3.71
C TYR A 82 -2.13 -7.51 3.55
N SER A 83 -3.43 -7.73 3.69
CA SER A 83 -4.42 -6.66 3.78
C SER A 83 -5.49 -6.99 4.83
N ARG A 84 -5.99 -5.95 5.50
CA ARG A 84 -7.18 -6.06 6.36
C ARG A 84 -7.99 -4.78 6.37
N TYR A 85 -9.31 -4.91 6.42
CA TYR A 85 -10.19 -3.79 6.71
C TYR A 85 -10.12 -3.41 8.18
N LEU A 86 -10.18 -2.11 8.45
CA LEU A 86 -10.15 -1.54 9.79
C LEU A 86 -11.55 -1.16 10.27
N SER A 87 -11.82 -1.35 11.55
CA SER A 87 -13.00 -0.79 12.20
C SER A 87 -12.84 0.70 12.47
N HIS A 88 -13.95 1.40 12.72
CA HIS A 88 -13.97 2.81 13.11
C HIS A 88 -13.15 3.12 14.37
N GLU A 89 -13.04 2.17 15.31
CA GLU A 89 -12.23 2.37 16.52
C GLU A 89 -10.74 2.26 16.23
N GLU A 90 -10.34 1.31 15.37
CA GLU A 90 -8.94 1.11 14.99
C GLU A 90 -8.39 2.25 14.15
N ILE A 91 -9.23 2.84 13.28
CA ILE A 91 -8.84 3.99 12.45
C ILE A 91 -8.34 5.16 13.33
N LYS A 92 -8.93 5.39 14.51
CA LYS A 92 -8.54 6.45 15.44
C LYS A 92 -7.12 6.30 16.02
N ALA A 93 -6.51 5.12 15.88
CA ALA A 93 -5.11 4.93 16.28
C ALA A 93 -4.12 5.48 15.23
N TYR A 94 -4.59 5.78 14.01
CA TYR A 94 -3.77 6.24 12.89
C TYR A 94 -4.00 7.71 12.53
N ILE A 95 -5.13 8.30 12.94
CA ILE A 95 -5.57 9.68 12.64
C ILE A 95 -5.86 10.41 13.95
#